data_AF-A0A958XER3-F1
#
_entry.id   AF-A0A958XER3-F1
#
_cell.length_a   1.000
_cell.length_b   1.000
_cell.length_c   1.000
_cell.angle_alpha   90.00
_cell.angle_beta   90.00
_cell.angle_gamma   90.00
#
_symmetry.space_group_name_H-M   'P 1'
#
loop_
_entity.id
_entity.type
_entity.pdbx_description
1 polymer ?
#
loop_
_entity_poly.entity_id
_entity_poly.type
_entity_poly.pdbx_seq_one_letter_code
_entity_poly.pdbx_strand_id
1 'polypeptide(L)'
;VNATYAATNAINRLFGVRMLDLTHEISEIAFAGSPQFRGKGLTVMDGPFGSVMPYGLSDLLSLSSVAYTHHKISYEQLPHFDCQTERDPNCRPEAPGICTECPRRPASNARKMLAQMRPYFSDQVSFDYLFSYFTIKSKLKANYIDDGRPTEIDLLRSDPKFYCLFAGKINSIYEVEKIL
;
A
#
# COMPACT_ATOMS: atom_id res chain seq x y z
N VAL A 1 -12.51 -18.72 -2.68
CA VAL A 1 -12.53 -17.25 -2.68
C VAL A 1 -11.09 -16.77 -2.78
N ASN A 2 -10.78 -15.87 -3.71
CA ASN A 2 -9.49 -15.24 -3.87
C ASN A 2 -9.57 -13.80 -3.36
N ALA A 3 -8.88 -13.50 -2.26
CA ALA A 3 -8.76 -12.17 -1.67
C ALA A 3 -7.28 -11.84 -1.41
N THR A 4 -6.40 -12.21 -2.34
CA THR A 4 -4.93 -12.19 -2.15
C THR A 4 -4.27 -10.89 -2.62
N TYR A 5 -5.05 -9.89 -3.06
CA TYR A 5 -4.61 -8.55 -3.46
C TYR A 5 -3.42 -8.55 -4.42
N ALA A 6 -2.19 -8.32 -3.95
CA ALA A 6 -1.00 -8.30 -4.81
C ALA A 6 -0.79 -9.61 -5.58
N ALA A 7 -1.26 -10.74 -5.07
CA ALA A 7 -1.20 -12.04 -5.75
C ALA A 7 -2.50 -12.41 -6.50
N THR A 8 -3.47 -11.50 -6.61
CA THR A 8 -4.81 -11.80 -7.18
C THR A 8 -4.71 -12.43 -8.56
N ASN A 9 -3.92 -11.83 -9.46
CA ASN A 9 -3.76 -12.32 -10.82
C ASN A 9 -2.95 -13.61 -10.90
N ALA A 10 -2.03 -13.85 -9.96
CA ALA A 10 -1.31 -15.11 -9.87
C ALA A 10 -2.27 -16.27 -9.53
N ILE A 11 -3.13 -16.07 -8.54
CA ILE A 11 -4.16 -17.06 -8.18
C ILE A 11 -5.19 -17.21 -9.31
N ASN A 12 -5.67 -16.12 -9.91
CA ASN A 12 -6.61 -16.22 -11.03
C ASN A 12 -6.04 -17.06 -12.19
N ARG A 13 -4.75 -16.86 -12.51
CA ARG A 13 -4.05 -17.64 -13.54
C ARG A 13 -3.97 -19.13 -13.20
N LEU A 14 -3.71 -19.49 -11.94
CA LEU A 14 -3.70 -20.90 -11.50
C LEU A 14 -5.05 -21.60 -11.68
N PHE A 15 -6.16 -20.87 -11.58
CA PHE A 15 -7.51 -21.40 -11.75
C PHE A 15 -8.06 -21.24 -13.18
N GLY A 16 -7.27 -20.67 -14.10
CA GLY A 16 -7.67 -20.45 -15.49
C GLY A 16 -8.82 -19.45 -15.66
N VAL A 17 -8.98 -18.52 -14.70
CA VAL A 17 -10.02 -17.47 -14.75
C VAL A 17 -9.41 -16.13 -15.19
N ARG A 18 -10.27 -15.17 -15.59
CA ARG A 18 -9.80 -13.86 -16.05
C ARG A 18 -8.97 -13.14 -14.99
N MET A 19 -7.91 -12.47 -15.43
CA MET A 19 -7.14 -11.53 -14.60
C MET A 19 -7.87 -10.20 -14.48
N LEU A 20 -7.60 -9.46 -13.40
CA LEU A 20 -8.04 -8.08 -13.21
C LEU A 20 -6.99 -7.14 -13.77
N ASP A 21 -7.39 -6.02 -14.36
CA ASP A 21 -6.45 -4.99 -14.82
C ASP A 21 -5.89 -4.20 -13.63
N LEU A 22 -4.74 -4.66 -13.12
CA LEU A 22 -4.10 -4.11 -11.93
C LEU A 22 -2.84 -3.30 -12.27
N THR A 23 -2.56 -2.31 -11.41
CA THR A 23 -1.27 -1.64 -11.26
C THR A 23 -0.79 -1.89 -9.83
N HIS A 24 0.52 -2.09 -9.66
CA HIS A 24 1.12 -2.41 -8.37
C HIS A 24 2.14 -1.36 -7.96
N GLU A 25 2.18 -1.01 -6.68
CA GLU A 25 3.02 0.06 -6.15
C GLU A 25 3.71 -0.37 -4.85
N ILE A 26 5.04 -0.34 -4.82
CA ILE A 26 5.76 -0.44 -3.54
C ILE A 26 5.53 0.87 -2.78
N SER A 27 4.90 0.76 -1.62
CA SER A 27 4.45 1.89 -0.82
C SER A 27 5.01 1.81 0.60
N GLU A 28 5.32 2.97 1.15
CA GLU A 28 5.95 3.15 2.45
C GLU A 28 5.04 3.89 3.44
N ILE A 29 5.02 3.40 4.68
CA ILE A 29 4.65 4.20 5.86
C ILE A 29 5.89 4.30 6.75
N ALA A 30 6.39 5.51 6.94
CA ALA A 30 7.52 5.77 7.81
C ALA A 30 7.06 6.08 9.24
N PHE A 31 7.92 5.80 10.22
CA PHE A 31 7.66 6.03 11.63
C PHE A 31 8.73 6.92 12.22
N ALA A 32 8.28 7.88 13.02
CA ALA A 32 9.14 8.81 13.73
C ALA A 32 8.67 9.01 15.17
N GLY A 33 9.58 9.48 16.03
CA GLY A 33 9.27 10.01 17.35
C GLY A 33 9.31 11.54 17.35
N SER A 34 8.48 12.17 18.18
CA SER A 34 8.56 13.60 18.49
C SER A 34 7.98 13.86 19.88
N PRO A 35 8.80 14.15 20.91
CA PRO A 35 8.31 14.45 22.25
C PRO A 35 7.33 15.64 22.28
N GLN A 36 7.59 16.66 21.46
CA GLN A 36 6.81 17.89 21.39
C GLN A 36 5.47 17.70 20.67
N PHE A 37 5.39 16.69 19.79
CA PHE A 37 4.22 16.38 18.98
C PHE A 37 3.58 15.02 19.34
N ARG A 38 3.88 14.50 20.54
CA ARG A 38 3.33 13.22 21.02
C ARG A 38 1.80 13.27 21.13
N GLY A 39 1.15 12.22 20.64
CA GLY A 39 -0.31 12.04 20.74
C GLY A 39 -1.13 13.01 19.87
N LYS A 40 -0.49 13.80 19.00
CA LYS A 40 -1.15 14.75 18.11
C LYS A 40 -1.04 14.30 16.66
N GLY A 41 -2.08 14.59 15.88
CA GLY A 41 -2.11 14.36 14.44
C GLY A 41 -2.16 15.67 13.68
N LEU A 42 -1.48 15.73 12.54
CA LEU A 42 -1.56 16.81 11.58
C LEU A 42 -1.70 16.21 10.18
N THR A 43 -2.77 16.57 9.50
CA THR A 43 -2.98 16.29 8.08
C THR A 43 -3.06 17.62 7.33
N VAL A 44 -2.21 17.75 6.31
CA VAL A 44 -2.21 18.90 5.40
C VAL A 44 -2.92 18.47 4.12
N MET A 45 -4.00 19.18 3.77
CA MET A 45 -4.83 18.91 2.58
C MET A 45 -4.70 19.98 1.50
N ASP A 46 -3.88 21.00 1.72
CA ASP A 46 -3.60 22.06 0.75
C ASP A 46 -2.19 21.89 0.18
N GLY A 47 -2.08 21.74 -1.15
CA GLY A 47 -0.82 21.44 -1.84
C GLY A 47 -0.45 19.94 -1.80
N PRO A 48 0.84 19.58 -1.63
CA PRO A 48 1.25 18.18 -1.56
C PRO A 48 0.72 17.58 -0.25
N PHE A 49 -0.34 16.78 -0.36
CA PHE A 49 -1.00 16.13 0.78
C PHE A 49 0.00 15.30 1.59
N GLY A 50 -0.04 15.48 2.91
CA GLY A 50 0.85 14.80 3.85
C GLY A 50 0.22 14.66 5.23
N SER A 51 0.67 13.68 6.00
CA SER A 51 0.16 13.46 7.36
C SER A 51 1.24 12.96 8.30
N VAL A 52 1.21 13.48 9.52
CA VAL A 52 1.90 12.95 10.70
C VAL A 52 0.82 12.57 11.70
N MET A 53 0.66 11.27 11.99
CA MET A 53 -0.46 10.77 12.80
C MET A 53 0.04 9.87 13.94
N PRO A 54 -0.54 9.94 15.15
CA PRO A 54 -0.25 8.98 16.21
C PRO A 54 -0.54 7.56 15.75
N TYR A 55 0.37 6.63 16.09
CA TYR A 55 0.25 5.24 15.70
C TYR A 55 -0.07 4.34 16.90
N GLY A 56 -1.33 3.93 17.01
CA GLY A 56 -1.82 3.09 18.10
C GLY A 56 -1.48 3.67 19.47
N LEU A 57 -1.06 2.81 20.40
CA LEU A 57 -0.64 3.17 21.75
C LEU A 57 0.91 3.17 21.90
N SER A 58 1.64 3.35 20.81
CA SER A 58 3.09 3.12 20.75
C SER A 58 3.96 4.38 20.92
N ASP A 59 3.33 5.55 21.13
CA ASP A 59 3.95 6.89 21.09
C ASP A 59 4.64 7.25 19.75
N LEU A 60 4.60 6.36 18.76
CA LEU A 60 5.11 6.58 17.43
C LEU A 60 4.17 7.50 16.63
N LEU A 61 4.76 8.20 15.68
CA LEU A 61 4.06 8.97 14.67
C LEU A 61 4.29 8.32 13.30
N SER A 62 3.21 7.90 12.65
CA SER A 62 3.25 7.48 11.25
C SER A 62 3.31 8.70 10.32
N LEU A 63 4.11 8.59 9.29
CA LEU A 63 4.33 9.58 8.25
C LEU A 63 3.84 9.03 6.92
N SER A 64 3.05 9.82 6.20
CA SER A 64 2.63 9.52 4.84
C SER A 64 2.59 10.79 4.00
N SER A 65 2.81 10.64 2.70
CA SER A 65 2.81 11.73 1.73
C SER A 65 2.34 11.22 0.39
N VAL A 66 1.39 11.90 -0.23
CA VAL A 66 0.94 11.55 -1.59
C VAL A 66 2.10 11.58 -2.59
N ALA A 67 3.06 12.48 -2.41
CA ALA A 67 4.22 12.61 -3.30
C ALA A 67 5.32 11.58 -3.05
N TYR A 68 5.48 11.10 -1.81
CA TYR A 68 6.67 10.33 -1.42
C TYR A 68 6.40 8.94 -0.84
N THR A 69 5.14 8.58 -0.58
CA THR A 69 4.75 7.24 -0.10
C THR A 69 5.00 6.16 -1.13
N HIS A 70 4.84 6.45 -2.42
CA HIS A 70 5.06 5.49 -3.50
C HIS A 70 6.50 5.54 -4.00
N HIS A 71 7.13 4.37 -4.14
CA HIS A 71 8.54 4.25 -4.52
C HIS A 71 8.75 3.72 -5.93
N LYS A 72 7.98 2.68 -6.28
CA LYS A 72 8.07 2.00 -7.58
C LYS A 72 6.67 1.62 -8.03
N ILE A 73 6.44 1.68 -9.33
CA ILE A 73 5.16 1.35 -9.96
C ILE A 73 5.43 0.27 -11.00
N SER A 74 4.60 -0.78 -10.99
CA SER A 74 4.54 -1.82 -12.01
C SER A 74 3.18 -1.75 -12.70
N TYR A 75 3.20 -1.58 -14.03
CA TYR A 75 2.00 -1.55 -14.87
C TYR A 75 1.67 -2.92 -15.48
N GLU A 76 2.45 -3.94 -15.15
CA GLU A 76 2.23 -5.32 -15.56
C GLU A 76 1.06 -5.95 -14.79
N GLN A 77 0.53 -7.05 -15.31
CA GLN A 77 -0.59 -7.78 -14.68
C GLN A 77 -0.17 -8.49 -13.37
N LEU A 78 1.12 -8.72 -13.18
CA LEU A 78 1.69 -9.22 -11.93
C LEU A 78 2.61 -8.14 -11.33
N PRO A 79 2.80 -8.11 -10.01
CA PRO A 79 3.68 -7.14 -9.35
C PRO A 79 5.15 -7.43 -9.64
N HIS A 80 5.61 -7.00 -10.82
CA HIS A 80 7.00 -7.14 -11.26
C HIS A 80 7.81 -5.90 -10.87
N PHE A 81 8.86 -6.09 -10.08
CA PHE A 81 9.77 -5.05 -9.61
C PHE A 81 11.23 -5.51 -9.72
N ASP A 82 12.14 -4.57 -9.98
CA ASP A 82 13.58 -4.80 -10.07
C ASP A 82 14.23 -5.43 -8.82
N CYS A 83 13.60 -5.34 -7.64
CA CYS A 83 14.08 -5.96 -6.41
C CYS A 83 13.79 -7.47 -6.33
N GLN A 84 12.91 -7.98 -7.20
CA GLN A 84 12.62 -9.40 -7.33
C GLN A 84 13.68 -10.01 -8.24
N THR A 85 14.44 -10.96 -7.70
CA THR A 85 15.54 -11.60 -8.43
C THR A 85 15.31 -13.10 -8.45
N GLU A 86 15.73 -13.78 -9.51
CA GLU A 86 15.53 -15.23 -9.67
C GLU A 86 16.15 -16.05 -8.54
N ARG A 87 17.20 -15.52 -7.90
CA ARG A 87 17.91 -16.16 -6.78
C ARG A 87 17.14 -16.11 -5.47
N ASP A 88 16.13 -15.25 -5.35
CA ASP A 88 15.29 -15.18 -4.15
C ASP A 88 13.95 -15.88 -4.39
N PRO A 89 13.77 -17.12 -3.92
CA PRO A 89 12.51 -17.83 -4.08
C PRO A 89 11.36 -17.20 -3.27
N ASN A 90 11.65 -16.34 -2.29
CA ASN A 90 10.65 -15.80 -1.36
C ASN A 90 9.94 -14.53 -1.88
N CYS A 91 10.37 -13.99 -3.03
CA CYS A 91 9.72 -12.81 -3.60
C CYS A 91 9.73 -12.90 -5.13
N ARG A 92 8.62 -13.38 -5.69
CA ARG A 92 8.38 -13.50 -7.13
C ARG A 92 7.11 -12.73 -7.52
N PRO A 93 6.93 -12.34 -8.80
CA PRO A 93 5.69 -11.73 -9.25
C PRO A 93 4.45 -12.57 -8.91
N GLU A 94 4.54 -13.90 -8.98
CA GLU A 94 3.47 -14.83 -8.63
C GLU A 94 3.21 -14.99 -7.13
N ALA A 95 4.24 -14.76 -6.32
CA ALA A 95 4.22 -14.94 -4.88
C ALA A 95 5.03 -13.81 -4.25
N PRO A 96 4.46 -12.60 -4.14
CA PRO A 96 5.18 -11.45 -3.63
C PRO A 96 5.51 -11.63 -2.15
N GLY A 97 6.76 -11.41 -1.78
CA GLY A 97 7.24 -11.52 -0.40
C GLY A 97 6.88 -10.30 0.46
N ILE A 98 7.29 -10.33 1.73
CA ILE A 98 7.08 -9.23 2.68
C ILE A 98 8.10 -8.12 2.42
N CYS A 99 7.67 -7.02 1.80
CA CYS A 99 8.56 -5.88 1.48
C CYS A 99 9.21 -5.25 2.72
N THR A 100 8.55 -5.30 3.88
CA THR A 100 9.09 -4.76 5.15
C THR A 100 10.38 -5.45 5.59
N GLU A 101 10.54 -6.74 5.31
CA GLU A 101 11.73 -7.53 5.70
C GLU A 101 12.71 -7.69 4.54
N CYS A 102 12.31 -7.27 3.34
CA CYS A 102 13.13 -7.43 2.14
C CYS A 102 14.42 -6.60 2.24
N PRO A 103 15.60 -7.22 2.07
CA PRO A 103 16.89 -6.51 2.09
C PRO A 103 17.13 -5.68 0.83
N ARG A 104 16.37 -5.93 -0.24
CA ARG A 104 16.45 -5.23 -1.53
C ARG A 104 15.34 -4.20 -1.73
N ARG A 105 14.58 -3.90 -0.66
CA ARG A 105 13.51 -2.89 -0.72
C ARG A 105 14.08 -1.49 -1.03
N PRO A 106 13.28 -0.57 -1.56
CA PRO A 106 13.70 0.82 -1.75
C PRO A 106 14.17 1.48 -0.45
N ALA A 107 15.10 2.43 -0.57
CA ALA A 107 15.48 3.28 0.55
C ALA A 107 14.28 4.14 1.00
N SER A 108 14.14 4.33 2.31
CA SER A 108 13.07 5.13 2.89
C SER A 108 13.05 6.57 2.37
N ASN A 109 11.86 7.08 2.05
CA ASN A 109 11.61 8.48 1.73
C ASN A 109 11.25 9.31 2.98
N ALA A 110 11.38 8.77 4.20
CA ALA A 110 11.01 9.46 5.44
C ALA A 110 11.60 10.86 5.56
N ARG A 111 12.85 11.07 5.14
CA ARG A 111 13.48 12.40 5.13
C ARG A 111 12.74 13.39 4.22
N LYS A 112 12.27 12.95 3.06
CA LYS A 112 11.48 13.77 2.13
C LYS A 112 10.10 14.06 2.71
N MET A 113 9.45 13.06 3.33
CA MET A 113 8.17 13.23 4.02
C MET A 113 8.27 14.23 5.17
N LEU A 114 9.30 14.14 6.00
CA LEU A 114 9.56 15.08 7.10
C LEU A 114 9.88 16.49 6.57
N ALA A 115 10.70 16.60 5.52
CA ALA A 115 11.02 17.88 4.91
C ALA A 115 9.77 18.56 4.33
N GLN A 116 8.87 17.80 3.70
CA GLN A 116 7.57 18.31 3.22
C GLN A 116 6.70 18.83 4.37
N MET A 117 6.69 18.13 5.51
CA MET A 117 5.85 18.51 6.65
C MET A 117 6.47 19.63 7.49
N ARG A 118 7.79 19.86 7.39
CA ARG A 118 8.54 20.82 8.20
C ARG A 118 7.95 22.23 8.26
N PRO A 119 7.47 22.84 7.15
CA PRO A 119 6.93 24.21 7.17
C PRO A 119 5.70 24.40 8.07
N TYR A 120 4.99 23.31 8.42
CA TYR A 120 3.80 23.35 9.26
C TYR A 120 4.09 23.21 10.77
N PHE A 121 5.36 23.14 11.13
CA PHE A 121 5.80 23.00 12.52
C PHE A 121 6.73 24.14 12.92
N SER A 122 6.60 24.62 14.16
CA SER A 122 7.56 25.56 14.74
C SER A 122 8.96 24.93 14.87
N ASP A 123 9.99 25.77 15.01
CA ASP A 123 11.37 25.28 15.15
C ASP A 123 11.63 24.43 16.40
N GLN A 124 10.76 24.51 17.41
CA GLN A 124 10.86 23.72 18.64
C GLN A 124 10.45 22.25 18.46
N VAL A 125 9.75 21.90 17.37
CA VAL A 125 9.32 20.53 17.10
C VAL A 125 10.41 19.83 16.30
N SER A 126 10.94 18.75 16.88
CA SER A 126 11.91 17.86 16.24
C SER A 126 11.27 16.50 15.96
N PHE A 127 11.74 15.84 14.90
CA PHE A 127 11.31 14.50 14.52
C PHE A 127 12.52 13.60 14.34
N ASP A 128 12.49 12.43 14.97
CA ASP A 128 13.52 11.41 14.84
C ASP A 128 12.94 10.23 14.07
N TYR A 129 13.43 10.00 12.85
CA TYR A 129 13.04 8.82 12.07
C TYR A 129 13.55 7.54 12.76
N LEU A 130 12.69 6.53 12.83
CA LEU A 130 12.98 5.26 13.51
C LEU A 130 13.05 4.11 12.51
N PHE A 131 11.95 3.83 11.81
CA PHE A 131 11.86 2.73 10.83
C PHE A 131 10.71 2.98 9.86
N SER A 132 10.55 2.09 8.88
CA SER A 132 9.45 2.13 7.92
C SER A 132 8.90 0.75 7.64
N TYR A 133 7.59 0.69 7.41
CA TYR A 133 6.93 -0.45 6.79
C TYR A 133 6.77 -0.24 5.30
N PHE A 134 6.93 -1.33 4.56
CA PHE A 134 6.75 -1.39 3.12
C PHE A 134 5.78 -2.50 2.75
N THR A 135 4.97 -2.23 1.73
CA THR A 135 4.03 -3.20 1.16
C THR A 135 3.82 -2.95 -0.33
N ILE A 136 3.26 -3.94 -1.03
CA ILE A 136 2.79 -3.79 -2.41
C ILE A 136 1.31 -3.44 -2.37
N LYS A 137 0.99 -2.20 -2.72
CA LYS A 137 -0.38 -1.75 -2.92
C LYS A 137 -0.80 -2.06 -4.35
N SER A 138 -1.92 -2.75 -4.51
CA SER A 138 -2.49 -3.02 -5.84
C SER A 138 -3.72 -2.17 -6.05
N LYS A 139 -3.93 -1.66 -7.26
CA LYS A 139 -5.06 -0.81 -7.64
C LYS A 139 -5.59 -1.24 -9.01
N LEU A 140 -6.90 -1.12 -9.22
CA LEU A 140 -7.49 -1.30 -10.55
C LEU A 140 -7.07 -0.14 -11.48
N LYS A 141 -6.71 -0.47 -12.73
CA LYS A 141 -6.28 0.51 -13.74
C LYS A 141 -7.37 1.52 -14.10
N ALA A 142 -8.65 1.14 -14.02
CA ALA A 142 -9.79 2.00 -14.28
C ALA A 142 -9.84 3.27 -13.40
N ASN A 143 -9.04 3.34 -12.32
CA ASN A 143 -9.06 4.40 -11.31
C ASN A 143 -8.00 5.48 -11.48
N TYR A 144 -7.48 5.72 -12.69
CA TYR A 144 -6.58 6.85 -12.92
C TYR A 144 -7.30 8.21 -12.97
N ILE A 145 -8.62 8.21 -13.20
CA ILE A 145 -9.42 9.43 -13.42
C ILE A 145 -10.27 9.82 -12.20
N ASP A 146 -10.73 8.85 -11.40
CA ASP A 146 -11.59 9.08 -10.22
C ASP A 146 -11.10 8.24 -9.01
N ASP A 147 -10.96 8.86 -7.82
CA ASP A 147 -10.54 8.20 -6.55
C ASP A 147 -11.69 7.38 -5.91
N GLY A 148 -12.69 7.01 -6.72
CA GLY A 148 -13.82 6.18 -6.34
C GLY A 148 -13.41 4.84 -5.73
N ARG A 149 -12.21 4.32 -6.07
CA ARG A 149 -11.64 3.05 -5.56
C ARG A 149 -12.70 1.93 -5.45
N PRO A 150 -13.33 1.55 -6.58
CA PRO A 150 -14.33 0.50 -6.67
C PRO A 150 -13.88 -0.79 -6.02
N THR A 151 -14.87 -1.55 -5.59
CA THR A 151 -14.71 -2.89 -5.02
C THR A 151 -15.24 -3.87 -6.04
N GLU A 152 -14.38 -4.76 -6.51
CA GLU A 152 -14.73 -5.82 -7.45
C GLU A 152 -15.01 -7.09 -6.65
N ILE A 153 -16.24 -7.58 -6.75
CA ILE A 153 -16.66 -8.86 -6.18
C ILE A 153 -17.32 -9.66 -7.30
N ASP A 154 -16.56 -10.60 -7.85
CA ASP A 154 -16.98 -11.34 -9.03
C ASP A 154 -16.97 -12.85 -8.80
N LEU A 155 -18.05 -13.52 -9.20
CA LEU A 155 -18.05 -14.97 -9.41
C LEU A 155 -17.40 -15.27 -10.76
N LEU A 156 -16.10 -15.60 -10.76
CA LEU A 156 -15.35 -15.87 -12.00
C LEU A 156 -15.52 -17.30 -12.52
N ARG A 157 -16.01 -18.21 -11.69
CA ARG A 157 -16.33 -19.60 -12.08
C ARG A 157 -17.47 -20.13 -11.22
N SER A 158 -18.43 -20.83 -11.83
CA SER A 158 -19.57 -21.41 -11.12
C SER A 158 -19.30 -22.82 -10.56
N ASP A 159 -18.45 -23.61 -11.21
CA ASP A 159 -18.14 -24.98 -10.82
C ASP A 159 -16.65 -25.36 -10.98
N PRO A 160 -15.89 -25.53 -9.87
CA PRO A 160 -16.29 -25.15 -8.51
C PRO A 160 -16.46 -23.61 -8.41
N LYS A 161 -17.28 -23.15 -7.46
CA LYS A 161 -17.49 -21.72 -7.24
C LYS A 161 -16.16 -21.01 -6.90
N PHE A 162 -15.78 -20.04 -7.72
CA PHE A 162 -14.61 -19.20 -7.51
C PHE A 162 -15.01 -17.73 -7.50
N TYR A 163 -14.97 -17.13 -6.30
CA TYR A 163 -15.16 -15.69 -6.12
C TYR A 163 -13.81 -14.98 -6.07
N CYS A 164 -13.69 -13.86 -6.77
CA CYS A 164 -12.56 -12.92 -6.67
C CYS A 164 -13.03 -11.68 -5.93
N LEU A 165 -12.30 -11.31 -4.87
CA LEU A 165 -12.56 -10.14 -4.03
C LEU A 165 -11.38 -9.20 -4.14
N PHE A 166 -11.62 -8.00 -4.65
CA PHE A 166 -10.61 -6.95 -4.74
C PHE A 166 -11.21 -5.60 -4.34
N ALA A 167 -10.95 -5.18 -3.09
CA ALA A 167 -11.48 -3.94 -2.54
C ALA A 167 -10.44 -2.81 -2.57
N GLY A 168 -10.87 -1.60 -2.96
CA GLY A 168 -10.01 -0.43 -2.88
C GLY A 168 -9.89 0.19 -1.47
N LYS A 169 -10.79 -0.16 -0.55
CA LYS A 169 -10.88 0.34 0.84
C LYS A 169 -11.30 -0.79 1.79
N ILE A 170 -10.77 -0.78 3.02
CA ILE A 170 -11.09 -1.82 4.01
C ILE A 170 -12.57 -1.84 4.39
N ASN A 171 -13.24 -0.69 4.39
CA ASN A 171 -14.68 -0.60 4.70
C ASN A 171 -15.54 -1.33 3.68
N SER A 172 -15.04 -1.57 2.47
CA SER A 172 -15.78 -2.34 1.47
C SER A 172 -15.89 -3.84 1.80
N ILE A 173 -15.30 -4.29 2.91
CA ILE A 173 -15.47 -5.66 3.39
C ILE A 173 -16.95 -6.03 3.60
N TYR A 174 -17.79 -5.06 3.98
CA TYR A 174 -19.23 -5.27 4.17
C TYR A 174 -20.00 -5.48 2.86
N GLU A 175 -19.42 -5.11 1.70
CA GLU A 175 -20.06 -5.41 0.41
C GLU A 175 -20.10 -6.92 0.12
N VAL A 176 -19.21 -7.70 0.74
CA VAL A 176 -19.20 -9.16 0.63
C VAL A 176 -20.46 -9.79 1.23
N GLU A 177 -21.01 -9.20 2.30
CA GLU A 177 -22.22 -9.69 2.97
C GLU A 177 -23.46 -9.62 2.08
N LYS A 178 -23.46 -8.78 1.05
CA LYS A 178 -24.60 -8.66 0.11
C LYS A 178 -24.62 -9.76 -0.96
N ILE A 179 -23.57 -10.55 -1.07
CA ILE A 179 -23.34 -11.48 -2.19
C ILE A 179 -23.28 -12.95 -1.73
N LEU A 180 -22.99 -13.19 -0.45
CA LEU A 180 -23.02 -14.52 0.19
C LEU A 180 -24.43 -14.86 0.71
#